data_AF-A0A2V9SBI4-F1
#
_entry.id   AF-A0A2V9SBI4-F1
#
_cell.length_a   1.000
_cell.length_b   1.000
_cell.length_c   1.000
_cell.angle_alpha   90.00
_cell.angle_beta   90.00
_cell.angle_gamma   90.00
#
_symmetry.space_group_name_H-M   'P 1'
#
loop_
_entity.id
_entity.type
_entity.pdbx_description
1 polymer ?
#
loop_
_entity_poly.entity_id
_entity_poly.type
_entity_poly.pdbx_seq_one_letter_code
_entity_poly.pdbx_strand_id
1 'polypeptide(L)'
;NQGTIVGFANTAPGTAKSYEAFIWTKAGGMKSLGEFSDASRSAAFGINEKGQIVGLAVGGGPFGIRPVLWENNSMTDLNFLALSGSPYMLLAGDINQRGVIVGEALDLNTFDAPGFVATPVPAGSANSSSTVRQNPQGNLPEKVRQQIARRLGFGRDQ
;
A
#
# COMPACT_ATOMS: atom_id res chain seq x y z
N ASN A 1 -4.04 4.73 21.24
CA ASN A 1 -2.89 5.24 20.44
C ASN A 1 -1.90 5.94 21.37
N GLN A 2 -0.70 5.37 21.61
CA GLN A 2 0.28 5.83 22.63
C GLN A 2 1.11 7.06 22.18
N GLY A 3 0.54 7.93 21.34
CA GLY A 3 1.28 9.05 20.73
C GLY A 3 2.23 8.60 19.61
N THR A 4 2.00 7.44 18.99
CA THR A 4 2.71 6.99 17.80
C THR A 4 2.18 7.73 16.57
N ILE A 5 3.08 8.24 15.75
CA ILE A 5 2.76 8.95 14.52
C ILE A 5 3.37 8.20 13.35
N VAL A 6 2.60 8.06 12.27
CA VAL A 6 3.11 7.55 10.99
C VAL A 6 2.88 8.60 9.92
N GLY A 7 3.69 8.56 8.87
CA GLY A 7 3.60 9.50 7.77
C GLY A 7 4.69 9.24 6.75
N PHE A 8 5.07 10.28 6.03
CA PHE A 8 6.21 10.28 5.13
C PHE A 8 7.02 11.58 5.27
N ALA A 9 8.32 11.50 5.02
CA ALA A 9 9.22 12.63 5.09
C ALA A 9 10.23 12.57 3.96
N ASN A 10 10.74 13.73 3.53
CA ASN A 10 11.83 13.79 2.56
C ASN A 10 13.08 13.14 3.14
N THR A 11 13.76 12.31 2.35
CA THR A 11 14.96 11.58 2.78
C THR A 11 16.20 12.48 2.84
N ALA A 12 16.18 13.62 2.14
CA ALA A 12 17.21 14.66 2.22
C ALA A 12 16.62 16.07 2.00
N PRO A 13 17.29 17.13 2.49
CA PRO A 13 16.93 18.50 2.16
C PRO A 13 16.96 18.74 0.64
N GLY A 14 15.93 19.35 0.08
CA GLY A 14 15.86 19.70 -1.34
C GLY A 14 15.46 18.57 -2.30
N THR A 15 15.26 17.33 -1.82
CA THR A 15 14.83 16.19 -2.64
C THR A 15 13.33 15.93 -2.53
N ALA A 16 12.50 16.89 -2.94
CA ALA A 16 11.02 16.76 -2.89
C ALA A 16 10.46 15.53 -3.63
N LYS A 17 11.28 14.87 -4.47
CA LYS A 17 10.93 13.65 -5.22
C LYS A 17 11.34 12.33 -4.53
N SER A 18 11.95 12.39 -3.34
CA SER A 18 12.40 11.24 -2.56
C SER A 18 11.87 11.36 -1.13
N TYR A 19 10.74 10.71 -0.86
CA TYR A 19 10.14 10.63 0.46
C TYR A 19 9.95 9.17 0.88
N GLU A 20 10.14 8.92 2.16
CA GLU A 20 10.01 7.58 2.76
C GLU A 20 9.00 7.61 3.90
N ALA A 21 8.31 6.48 4.07
CA ALA A 21 7.42 6.25 5.18
C ALA A 21 8.22 6.19 6.49
N PHE A 22 7.69 6.83 7.53
CA PHE A 22 8.31 6.80 8.85
C PHE A 22 7.30 6.42 9.94
N ILE A 23 7.85 5.93 11.05
CA ILE A 23 7.19 5.83 12.34
C ILE A 23 7.93 6.72 13.34
N TRP A 24 7.20 7.47 14.14
CA TRP A 24 7.73 8.27 15.23
C TRP A 24 7.12 7.83 16.55
N THR A 25 7.97 7.72 17.57
CA THR A 25 7.54 7.56 18.96
C THR A 25 8.32 8.53 19.84
N LYS A 26 7.73 8.93 20.97
CA LYS A 26 8.40 9.83 21.93
C LYS A 26 9.74 9.28 22.42
N ALA A 27 9.83 7.96 22.62
CA ALA A 27 11.04 7.31 23.13
C ALA A 27 12.06 7.01 22.03
N GLY A 28 11.60 6.67 20.82
CA GLY A 28 12.44 6.19 19.73
C GLY A 28 12.77 7.22 18.65
N GLY A 29 12.18 8.41 18.72
CA GLY A 29 12.28 9.40 17.64
C GLY A 29 11.67 8.90 16.33
N MET A 30 12.06 9.52 15.23
CA MET A 30 11.65 9.15 13.86
C MET A 30 12.52 7.99 13.36
N LYS A 31 11.89 6.98 12.78
CA LYS A 31 12.54 5.83 12.15
C LYS A 31 11.91 5.56 10.79
N SER A 32 12.73 5.26 9.79
CA SER A 32 12.22 4.80 8.49
C SER A 32 11.53 3.44 8.64
N LEU A 33 10.44 3.26 7.91
CA LEU A 33 9.74 1.98 7.77
C LEU A 33 10.28 1.16 6.59
N GLY A 34 11.22 1.73 5.81
CA GLY A 34 11.80 1.13 4.62
C GLY A 34 10.90 1.20 3.39
N GLU A 35 11.44 0.68 2.29
CA GLU A 35 10.77 0.52 1.01
C GLU A 35 11.18 -0.80 0.35
N PHE A 36 10.43 -1.23 -0.67
CA PHE A 36 10.88 -2.32 -1.52
C PHE A 36 12.11 -1.89 -2.33
N SER A 37 13.00 -2.84 -2.64
CA SER A 37 14.20 -2.54 -3.43
C SER A 37 13.93 -2.04 -4.85
N ASP A 38 12.73 -2.29 -5.39
CA ASP A 38 12.26 -1.79 -6.68
C ASP A 38 11.31 -0.57 -6.55
N ALA A 39 11.06 -0.11 -5.33
CA ALA A 39 10.34 1.13 -5.06
C ALA A 39 11.32 2.31 -4.92
N SER A 40 10.77 3.51 -5.04
CA SER A 40 11.53 4.77 -4.98
C SER A 40 11.00 5.75 -3.93
N ARG A 41 9.79 5.47 -3.42
CA ARG A 41 9.09 6.26 -2.41
C ARG A 41 8.12 5.39 -1.65
N SER A 42 7.84 5.75 -0.40
CA SER A 42 6.79 5.12 0.41
C SER A 42 6.07 6.12 1.30
N ALA A 43 4.80 5.86 1.60
CA ALA A 43 4.02 6.66 2.53
C ALA A 43 3.14 5.79 3.41
N ALA A 44 3.15 6.08 4.72
CA ALA A 44 2.25 5.46 5.69
C ALA A 44 1.07 6.39 5.98
N PHE A 45 -0.15 5.82 6.04
CA PHE A 45 -1.39 6.58 6.20
C PHE A 45 -2.19 6.18 7.44
N GLY A 46 -2.17 4.90 7.82
CA GLY A 46 -2.91 4.39 8.98
C GLY A 46 -2.04 3.52 9.88
N ILE A 47 -2.32 3.51 11.18
CA ILE A 47 -1.68 2.64 12.18
C ILE A 47 -2.70 2.20 13.23
N ASN A 48 -2.64 0.93 13.64
CA ASN A 48 -3.42 0.42 14.77
C ASN A 48 -2.56 0.12 16.02
N GLU A 49 -3.20 -0.26 17.13
CA GLU A 49 -2.51 -0.49 18.41
C GLU A 49 -1.67 -1.77 18.45
N LYS A 50 -1.81 -2.65 17.44
CA LYS A 50 -0.91 -3.80 17.25
C LYS A 50 0.40 -3.38 16.55
N GLY A 51 0.53 -2.12 16.15
CA GLY A 51 1.66 -1.63 15.38
C GLY A 51 1.61 -2.00 13.91
N GLN A 52 0.46 -2.46 13.40
CA GLN A 52 0.25 -2.66 11.96
C GLN A 52 0.07 -1.29 11.30
N ILE A 53 0.83 -1.04 10.24
CA ILE A 53 0.82 0.23 9.52
C ILE A 53 0.45 -0.06 8.07
N VAL A 54 -0.40 0.79 7.48
CA VAL A 54 -0.80 0.66 6.08
C VAL A 54 -0.50 1.91 5.29
N GLY A 55 -0.34 1.74 3.98
CA GLY A 55 -0.06 2.86 3.10
C GLY A 55 0.13 2.46 1.65
N LEU A 56 1.04 3.16 0.97
CA LEU A 56 1.45 2.84 -0.39
C LEU A 56 2.98 2.92 -0.58
N ALA A 57 3.49 2.17 -1.55
CA ALA A 57 4.80 2.33 -2.14
C ALA A 57 4.68 2.76 -3.60
N VAL A 58 5.61 3.58 -4.08
CA VAL A 58 5.67 4.05 -5.47
C VAL A 58 6.98 3.59 -6.11
N GLY A 59 6.86 3.01 -7.29
CA GLY A 59 7.93 2.27 -7.96
C GLY A 59 7.72 0.77 -7.81
N GLY A 60 8.16 0.03 -8.82
CA GLY A 60 7.96 -1.41 -8.89
C GLY A 60 6.50 -1.82 -9.07
N GLY A 61 6.28 -3.14 -9.14
CA GLY A 61 4.95 -3.73 -9.31
C GLY A 61 4.29 -3.43 -10.66
N PRO A 62 3.14 -4.03 -10.96
CA PRO A 62 2.54 -3.91 -12.29
C PRO A 62 2.07 -2.50 -12.63
N PHE A 63 1.68 -1.71 -11.61
CA PHE A 63 1.10 -0.37 -11.80
C PHE A 63 2.02 0.77 -11.37
N GLY A 64 3.28 0.49 -11.01
CA GLY A 64 4.17 1.50 -10.43
C GLY A 64 3.76 1.96 -9.03
N ILE A 65 2.75 1.31 -8.43
CA ILE A 65 2.29 1.51 -7.07
C ILE A 65 1.88 0.18 -6.45
N ARG A 66 2.03 0.09 -5.13
CA ARG A 66 1.65 -1.08 -4.32
C ARG A 66 0.99 -0.63 -3.02
N PRO A 67 -0.15 -1.22 -2.63
CA PRO A 67 -0.68 -1.09 -1.28
C PRO A 67 0.17 -1.92 -0.33
N VAL A 68 0.54 -1.34 0.82
CA VAL A 68 1.55 -1.96 1.69
C VAL A 68 1.05 -2.08 3.12
N LEU A 69 1.47 -3.18 3.75
CA LEU A 69 1.34 -3.44 5.17
C LEU A 69 2.74 -3.56 5.77
N TRP A 70 3.05 -2.73 6.75
CA TRP A 70 4.19 -2.95 7.64
C TRP A 70 3.72 -3.60 8.92
N GLU A 71 4.31 -4.75 9.24
CA GLU A 71 4.04 -5.51 10.45
C GLU A 71 5.31 -6.27 10.84
N ASN A 72 5.67 -6.27 12.13
CA ASN A 72 6.84 -6.99 12.64
C ASN A 72 8.14 -6.68 11.86
N ASN A 73 8.37 -5.40 11.53
CA ASN A 73 9.52 -4.93 10.74
C ASN A 73 9.61 -5.50 9.31
N SER A 74 8.52 -6.08 8.80
CA SER A 74 8.42 -6.56 7.42
C SER A 74 7.41 -5.73 6.63
N MET A 75 7.72 -5.48 5.36
CA MET A 75 6.87 -4.78 4.41
C MET A 75 6.29 -5.76 3.40
N THR A 76 4.97 -5.84 3.31
CA THR A 76 4.25 -6.79 2.45
C THR A 76 3.32 -6.05 1.49
N ASP A 77 3.32 -6.46 0.22
CA ASP A 77 2.32 -6.01 -0.77
C ASP A 77 0.98 -6.68 -0.44
N LEU A 78 -0.04 -5.87 -0.09
CA LEU A 78 -1.34 -6.37 0.33
C LEU A 78 -2.03 -7.21 -0.77
N ASN A 79 -1.69 -7.00 -2.05
CA ASN A 79 -2.25 -7.83 -3.12
C ASN A 79 -1.77 -9.29 -3.07
N PHE A 80 -0.62 -9.58 -2.44
CA PHE A 80 -0.19 -10.96 -2.17
C PHE A 80 -0.91 -11.61 -0.98
N LEU A 81 -1.67 -10.85 -0.21
CA LEU A 81 -2.52 -11.39 0.85
C LEU A 81 -3.99 -11.51 0.40
N ALA A 82 -4.32 -10.96 -0.76
CA ALA A 82 -5.67 -10.96 -1.30
C ALA A 82 -6.07 -12.34 -1.84
N LEU A 83 -7.31 -12.73 -1.58
CA LEU A 83 -7.91 -13.92 -2.16
C LEU A 83 -8.16 -13.71 -3.66
N SER A 84 -8.11 -14.78 -4.45
CA SER A 84 -8.52 -14.75 -5.85
C SER A 84 -9.91 -14.12 -6.03
N GLY A 85 -10.07 -13.29 -7.06
CA GLY A 85 -11.31 -12.55 -7.32
C GLY A 85 -11.45 -11.21 -6.56
N SER A 86 -10.57 -10.91 -5.60
CA SER A 86 -10.54 -9.58 -4.96
C SER A 86 -10.18 -8.49 -5.98
N PRO A 87 -10.71 -7.25 -5.84
CA PRO A 87 -10.29 -6.13 -6.68
C PRO A 87 -8.80 -5.82 -6.44
N TYR A 88 -8.12 -5.21 -7.43
CA TYR A 88 -6.70 -4.87 -7.29
C TYR A 88 -6.54 -3.67 -6.39
N MET A 89 -5.93 -3.82 -5.23
CA MET A 89 -5.75 -2.71 -4.30
C MET A 89 -4.65 -1.79 -4.84
N LEU A 90 -4.91 -0.48 -4.88
CA LEU A 90 -3.96 0.54 -5.32
C LEU A 90 -3.21 1.15 -4.12
N LEU A 91 -3.95 1.50 -3.07
CA LEU A 91 -3.41 2.02 -1.82
C LEU A 91 -4.28 1.60 -0.64
N ALA A 92 -3.66 1.45 0.54
CA ALA A 92 -4.38 1.25 1.79
C ALA A 92 -4.37 2.56 2.59
N GLY A 93 -5.54 3.18 2.75
CA GLY A 93 -5.70 4.52 3.31
C GLY A 93 -5.80 4.56 4.83
N ASP A 94 -6.40 3.55 5.46
CA ASP A 94 -6.51 3.46 6.92
C ASP A 94 -6.70 2.02 7.40
N ILE A 95 -6.42 1.77 8.68
CA ILE A 95 -6.56 0.48 9.36
C ILE A 95 -7.14 0.65 10.77
N ASN A 96 -8.15 -0.14 11.11
CA ASN A 96 -8.72 -0.12 12.46
C ASN A 96 -8.09 -1.17 13.41
N GLN A 97 -8.52 -1.17 14.67
CA GLN A 97 -7.99 -2.08 15.71
C GLN A 97 -8.26 -3.57 15.46
N ARG A 98 -9.22 -3.89 14.60
CA ARG A 98 -9.50 -5.27 14.18
C ARG A 98 -8.64 -5.69 12.97
N GLY A 99 -7.81 -4.80 12.45
CA GLY A 99 -7.01 -5.03 11.24
C GLY A 99 -7.81 -4.87 9.94
N VAL A 100 -9.03 -4.33 10.00
CA VAL A 100 -9.80 -4.02 8.79
C VAL A 100 -9.18 -2.81 8.12
N ILE A 101 -8.91 -2.94 6.82
CA ILE A 101 -8.24 -1.93 6.01
C ILE A 101 -9.24 -1.34 5.02
N VAL A 102 -9.18 -0.03 4.84
CA VAL A 102 -9.90 0.67 3.76
C VAL A 102 -8.92 1.34 2.81
N GLY A 103 -9.31 1.56 1.56
CA GLY A 103 -8.45 2.21 0.58
C GLY A 103 -9.09 2.28 -0.79
N GLU A 104 -8.27 2.60 -1.80
CA GLU A 104 -8.70 2.62 -3.21
C GLU A 104 -8.26 1.33 -3.89
N ALA A 105 -9.17 0.75 -4.66
CA ALA A 105 -8.89 -0.39 -5.51
C ALA A 105 -9.08 -0.04 -6.99
N LEU A 106 -8.88 -1.02 -7.85
CA LEU A 106 -9.10 -1.00 -9.28
C LEU A 106 -9.76 -2.32 -9.67
N ASP A 107 -10.94 -2.22 -10.26
CA ASP A 107 -11.53 -3.33 -10.99
C ASP A 107 -10.77 -3.47 -12.32
N LEU A 108 -10.12 -4.61 -12.54
CA LEU A 108 -9.33 -4.82 -13.76
C LEU A 108 -10.18 -5.09 -15.01
N ASN A 109 -11.48 -5.33 -14.85
CA ASN A 109 -12.42 -5.57 -15.94
C ASN A 109 -13.15 -4.29 -16.34
N THR A 110 -13.64 -3.53 -15.36
CA THR A 110 -14.39 -2.28 -15.64
C THR A 110 -13.52 -1.04 -15.64
N PHE A 111 -12.34 -1.11 -15.02
CA PHE A 111 -11.45 0.03 -14.75
C PHE A 111 -12.04 1.09 -13.80
N ASP A 112 -13.13 0.75 -13.11
CA ASP A 112 -13.59 1.54 -11.99
C ASP A 112 -12.60 1.41 -10.84
N ALA A 113 -12.47 2.47 -10.05
CA ALA A 113 -11.63 2.47 -8.87
C ALA A 113 -12.49 2.68 -7.62
N PRO A 114 -13.22 1.63 -7.18
CA PRO A 114 -14.03 1.71 -5.99
C PRO A 114 -13.14 1.80 -4.74
N GLY A 115 -13.70 2.38 -3.68
CA GLY A 115 -13.17 2.13 -2.35
C GLY A 115 -13.32 0.65 -1.99
N PHE A 116 -12.38 0.09 -1.23
CA PHE A 116 -12.49 -1.27 -0.71
C PHE A 116 -12.53 -1.29 0.83
N VAL A 117 -13.04 -2.40 1.36
CA VAL A 117 -12.91 -2.79 2.77
C VAL A 117 -12.32 -4.20 2.79
N ALA A 118 -11.08 -4.35 3.23
CA ALA A 118 -10.40 -5.63 3.38
C ALA A 118 -10.51 -6.08 4.83
N THR A 119 -11.16 -7.23 5.04
CA THR A 119 -11.34 -7.82 6.36
C THR A 119 -10.37 -8.99 6.52
N PRO A 120 -9.52 -9.01 7.56
CA PRO A 120 -8.65 -10.14 7.84
C PRO A 120 -9.47 -11.42 8.00
N VAL A 121 -9.06 -12.47 7.30
CA VAL A 121 -9.63 -13.81 7.49
C VAL A 121 -8.90 -14.46 8.66
N PRO A 122 -9.60 -15.01 9.68
CA PRO A 122 -8.94 -15.71 10.77
C PRO A 122 -8.06 -16.85 10.27
N ALA A 123 -6.89 -17.02 10.90
CA ALA A 123 -6.00 -18.14 10.60
C ALA A 123 -6.77 -19.47 10.75
N GLY A 124 -6.77 -20.30 9.70
CA GLY A 124 -7.50 -21.57 9.65
C GLY A 124 -8.93 -21.51 9.09
N SER A 125 -9.47 -20.31 8.78
CA SER A 125 -10.77 -20.15 8.10
C SER A 125 -10.64 -19.96 6.58
N ALA A 126 -9.42 -19.82 6.07
CA ALA A 126 -9.17 -19.80 4.63
C ALA A 126 -9.30 -21.23 4.10
N ASN A 127 -10.37 -21.49 3.34
CA ASN A 127 -10.51 -22.75 2.60
C ASN A 127 -9.25 -22.94 1.74
N SER A 128 -8.61 -24.10 1.84
CA SER A 128 -7.37 -24.48 1.13
C SER A 128 -7.45 -24.41 -0.41
N SER A 129 -8.58 -23.98 -0.95
CA SER A 129 -8.86 -23.71 -2.37
C SER A 129 -8.63 -22.25 -2.77
N SER A 130 -8.42 -21.34 -1.83
CA SER A 130 -8.14 -19.94 -2.15
C SER A 130 -6.70 -19.77 -2.59
N THR A 131 -6.47 -19.87 -3.90
CA THR A 131 -5.21 -19.43 -4.47
C THR A 131 -5.01 -17.95 -4.15
N VAL A 132 -3.90 -17.64 -3.50
CA VAL A 132 -3.42 -16.27 -3.34
C VAL A 132 -3.39 -15.63 -4.72
N ARG A 133 -3.90 -14.41 -4.83
CA ARG A 133 -3.87 -13.69 -6.10
C ARG A 133 -2.42 -13.52 -6.57
N GLN A 134 -2.14 -13.92 -7.80
CA GLN A 134 -0.92 -13.49 -8.48
C GLN A 134 -1.12 -12.05 -8.96
N ASN A 135 -0.18 -11.15 -8.61
CA ASN A 135 -0.15 -9.82 -9.21
C ASN A 135 -0.12 -9.97 -10.73
N PRO A 136 -0.88 -9.15 -11.49
CA PRO A 136 -0.88 -9.24 -12.94
C PRO A 136 0.56 -9.10 -13.44
N GLN A 137 1.13 -10.17 -14.00
CA GLN A 137 2.45 -10.15 -14.61
C GLN A 137 2.28 -9.76 -16.07
N GLY A 138 2.59 -8.50 -16.42
CA GLY A 138 2.55 -8.04 -17.81
C GLY A 138 2.44 -6.53 -17.95
N ASN A 139 2.78 -6.02 -19.14
CA ASN A 139 2.53 -4.63 -19.51
C ASN A 139 1.02 -4.38 -19.50
N LEU A 140 0.58 -3.51 -18.60
CA LEU A 140 -0.82 -3.10 -18.54
C LEU A 140 -1.25 -2.43 -19.86
N PRO A 141 -2.52 -2.59 -20.26
CA PRO A 141 -3.05 -1.84 -21.39
C PRO A 141 -2.87 -0.33 -21.17
N GLU A 142 -2.47 0.41 -22.21
CA GLU A 142 -2.12 1.83 -22.14
C GLU A 142 -3.21 2.70 -21.49
N LYS A 143 -4.49 2.40 -21.77
CA LYS A 143 -5.63 3.11 -21.16
C LYS A 143 -5.63 3.01 -19.63
N VAL A 144 -5.25 1.85 -19.09
CA VAL A 144 -5.15 1.61 -17.64
C VAL A 144 -4.03 2.45 -17.05
N ARG A 145 -2.87 2.48 -17.72
CA ARG A 145 -1.72 3.30 -17.30
C ARG A 145 -2.07 4.80 -17.26
N GLN A 146 -2.75 5.30 -18.30
CA GLN A 146 -3.16 6.70 -18.38
C GLN A 146 -4.18 7.08 -17.32
N GLN A 147 -5.16 6.21 -17.04
CA GLN A 147 -6.19 6.48 -16.04
C GLN A 147 -5.59 6.51 -14.63
N ILE A 148 -4.66 5.61 -14.33
CA ILE A 148 -3.93 5.59 -13.06
C ILE A 148 -3.02 6.82 -12.94
N ALA A 149 -2.29 7.19 -13.99
CA ALA A 149 -1.44 8.39 -13.97
C ALA A 149 -2.24 9.67 -13.72
N ARG A 150 -3.45 9.78 -14.29
CA ARG A 150 -4.37 10.89 -14.03
C ARG A 150 -4.88 10.91 -12.59
N ARG A 151 -5.23 9.75 -12.02
CA ARG A 151 -5.74 9.63 -10.65
C ARG A 151 -4.68 9.93 -9.60
N LEU A 152 -3.46 9.44 -9.80
CA LEU A 152 -2.37 9.58 -8.84
C LEU A 152 -1.57 10.88 -9.00
N GLY A 153 -1.91 11.72 -9.97
CA GLY A 153 -1.20 12.98 -10.21
C GLY A 153 0.23 12.84 -10.75
N PHE A 154 0.67 11.64 -11.15
CA PHE A 154 1.99 11.41 -11.77
C PHE A 154 2.09 11.92 -13.22
N GLY A 155 1.00 12.44 -13.77
CA GLY A 155 0.97 13.04 -15.10
C GLY A 155 1.29 14.53 -15.07
N ARG A 156 2.58 14.89 -15.03
CA ARG A 156 3.22 16.02 -15.76
C ARG A 156 4.58 16.33 -15.13
N ASP A 157 5.61 15.76 -15.72
CA ASP A 157 6.92 16.40 -15.90
C ASP A 157 7.42 15.89 -17.27
N GLN A 158 6.99 16.56 -18.34
CA GLN A 158 7.69 16.57 -19.63
C GLN A 158 8.18 17.99 -19.86
#